data_AF-A0A2E0X1N8-F1
#
_entry.id   AF-A0A2E0X1N8-F1
#
_cell.length_a   1.000
_cell.length_b   1.000
_cell.length_c   1.000
_cell.angle_alpha   90.00
_cell.angle_beta   90.00
_cell.angle_gamma   90.00
#
_symmetry.space_group_name_H-M   'P 1'
#
loop_
_entity.id
_entity.type
_entity.pdbx_description
1 polymer ?
#
loop_
_entity_poly.entity_id
_entity_poly.type
_entity_poly.pdbx_seq_one_letter_code
_entity_poly.pdbx_strand_id
1 'polypeptide(L)'
;MAVAAGAAFLEIALAFSAVADAEQAAVAPDWENPAVIGVTKVSARAPFVLPGEKQNDPRVASLNGMWRFGWSPAPRSRPADFYSEDFSTNDWARIRVPGNWQMQGFGMPTYRTPSFRTANQM
;
A
#
# COMPACT_ATOMS: atom_id res chain seq x y z
N MET A 1 -55.27 -8.52 -59.99
CA MET A 1 -54.86 -9.76 -60.69
C MET A 1 -53.47 -10.12 -60.17
N ALA A 2 -53.34 -11.27 -59.53
CA ALA A 2 -52.19 -11.69 -58.75
C ALA A 2 -51.05 -12.23 -59.63
N VAL A 3 -49.80 -12.00 -59.23
CA VAL A 3 -48.68 -12.93 -59.44
C VAL A 3 -47.79 -12.88 -58.19
N ALA A 4 -47.38 -14.07 -57.74
CA ALA A 4 -46.84 -14.38 -56.42
C ALA A 4 -45.33 -14.59 -56.42
N ALA A 5 -44.79 -14.63 -55.18
CA ALA A 5 -43.69 -15.47 -54.68
C ALA A 5 -42.24 -15.13 -55.07
N GLY A 6 -41.40 -14.99 -54.04
CA GLY A 6 -39.95 -15.02 -54.14
C GLY A 6 -39.27 -14.54 -52.86
N ALA A 7 -39.09 -15.45 -51.90
CA ALA A 7 -38.38 -15.22 -50.65
C ALA A 7 -36.88 -14.91 -50.88
N ALA A 8 -36.32 -13.99 -50.10
CA ALA A 8 -34.90 -13.96 -49.79
C ALA A 8 -34.70 -13.33 -48.40
N PHE A 9 -34.35 -14.20 -47.45
CA PHE A 9 -33.94 -13.93 -46.08
C PHE A 9 -32.62 -13.15 -46.01
N LEU A 10 -32.37 -12.54 -44.83
CA LEU A 10 -31.06 -12.40 -44.16
C LEU A 10 -30.06 -11.39 -44.78
N GLU A 11 -29.30 -10.54 -44.06
CA GLU A 11 -28.78 -10.52 -42.70
C GLU A 11 -28.67 -9.05 -42.22
N ILE A 12 -29.18 -8.73 -41.02
CA ILE A 12 -28.68 -7.56 -40.29
C ILE A 12 -27.35 -8.01 -39.71
N ALA A 13 -26.24 -7.65 -40.36
CA ALA A 13 -24.92 -7.87 -39.79
C ALA A 13 -24.77 -7.00 -38.54
N LEU A 14 -25.13 -7.56 -37.37
CA LEU A 14 -24.67 -7.08 -36.08
C LEU A 14 -23.14 -7.14 -36.10
N ALA A 15 -22.49 -6.00 -36.28
CA ALA A 15 -21.10 -5.84 -35.90
C ALA A 15 -21.03 -5.97 -34.37
N PHE A 16 -20.85 -7.20 -33.89
CA PHE A 16 -20.48 -7.46 -32.51
C PHE A 16 -19.05 -6.94 -32.36
N SER A 17 -18.91 -5.69 -31.93
CA SER A 17 -17.62 -5.17 -31.47
C SER A 17 -17.16 -6.06 -30.33
N ALA A 18 -16.14 -6.87 -30.59
CA ALA A 18 -15.36 -7.47 -29.53
C ALA A 18 -14.63 -6.32 -28.83
N VAL A 19 -15.24 -5.81 -27.77
CA VAL A 19 -14.50 -5.10 -26.72
C VAL A 19 -13.57 -6.16 -26.15
N ALA A 20 -12.30 -6.10 -26.56
CA ALA A 20 -11.25 -6.77 -25.83
C ALA A 20 -11.19 -6.07 -24.47
N ASP A 21 -11.90 -6.64 -23.49
CA ASP A 21 -11.68 -6.32 -22.09
C ASP A 21 -10.22 -6.65 -21.81
N ALA A 22 -9.37 -5.61 -21.83
CA ALA A 22 -8.06 -5.68 -21.24
C ALA A 22 -8.30 -5.91 -19.76
N GLU A 23 -8.22 -7.18 -19.34
CA GLU A 23 -8.21 -7.57 -17.95
C GLU A 23 -7.14 -6.71 -17.25
N GLN A 24 -7.56 -5.69 -16.49
CA GLN A 24 -6.67 -4.95 -15.63
C GLN A 24 -6.14 -5.95 -14.62
N ALA A 25 -4.98 -6.53 -14.92
CA ALA A 25 -4.22 -7.35 -13.99
C ALA A 25 -4.12 -6.57 -12.68
N ALA A 26 -4.71 -7.12 -11.62
CA ALA A 26 -4.70 -6.50 -10.31
C ALA A 26 -3.25 -6.19 -9.94
N VAL A 27 -2.90 -4.90 -9.95
CA VAL A 27 -1.55 -4.44 -9.63
C VAL A 27 -1.29 -4.88 -8.19
N ALA A 28 -0.34 -5.81 -8.01
CA ALA A 28 0.09 -6.25 -6.69
C ALA A 28 0.47 -5.00 -5.88
N PRO A 29 0.11 -4.94 -4.58
CA PRO A 29 0.39 -3.76 -3.80
C PRO A 29 1.91 -3.51 -3.72
N ASP A 30 2.30 -2.24 -3.59
CA ASP A 30 3.72 -1.84 -3.66
C ASP A 30 4.65 -2.62 -2.72
N TRP A 31 4.14 -3.10 -1.58
CA TRP A 31 4.90 -3.88 -0.60
C TRP A 31 5.12 -5.36 -1.00
N GLU A 32 4.47 -5.86 -2.04
CA GLU A 32 4.72 -7.19 -2.65
C GLU A 32 5.62 -7.09 -3.90
N ASN A 33 5.91 -5.88 -4.39
CA ASN A 33 6.66 -5.67 -5.63
C ASN A 33 8.14 -5.32 -5.37
N PRO A 34 9.10 -6.24 -5.61
CA PRO A 34 10.52 -6.00 -5.34
C PRO A 34 11.16 -4.97 -6.27
N ALA A 35 10.54 -4.66 -7.43
CA ALA A 35 11.03 -3.63 -8.33
C ALA A 35 10.73 -2.21 -7.80
N VAL A 36 9.75 -2.06 -6.90
CA VAL A 36 9.35 -0.77 -6.33
C VAL A 36 10.08 -0.55 -5.00
N ILE A 37 11.24 0.11 -5.06
CA ILE A 37 12.05 0.45 -3.87
C ILE A 37 11.66 1.80 -3.22
N GLY A 38 10.78 2.56 -3.86
CA GLY A 38 10.26 3.82 -3.36
C GLY A 38 9.61 4.68 -4.43
N VAL A 39 8.54 5.37 -4.04
CA VAL A 39 7.78 6.29 -4.89
C VAL A 39 7.97 7.72 -4.36
N THR A 40 8.26 8.67 -5.24
CA THR A 40 8.37 10.12 -4.91
C THR A 40 9.36 10.47 -3.79
N LYS A 41 10.38 9.62 -3.58
CA LYS A 41 11.46 9.92 -2.63
C LYS A 41 12.43 10.91 -3.27
N VAL A 42 12.87 11.90 -2.50
CA VAL A 42 13.94 12.81 -2.93
C VAL A 42 15.24 12.02 -3.06
N SER A 43 16.10 12.39 -4.01
CA SER A 43 17.39 11.72 -4.23
C SER A 43 18.27 11.73 -2.97
N ALA A 44 19.09 10.69 -2.84
CA ALA A 44 20.03 10.54 -1.74
C ALA A 44 21.02 11.72 -1.72
N ARG A 45 21.15 12.36 -0.57
CA ARG A 45 22.02 13.52 -0.35
C ARG A 45 22.54 13.55 1.08
N ALA A 46 23.68 14.20 1.28
CA ALA A 46 24.23 14.43 2.61
C ALA A 46 23.26 15.30 3.45
N PRO A 47 23.13 15.03 4.76
CA PRO A 47 22.36 15.90 5.64
C PRO A 47 23.04 17.27 5.77
N PHE A 48 22.27 18.34 5.62
CA PHE A 48 22.78 19.70 5.78
C PHE A 48 22.90 20.13 7.25
N VAL A 49 22.09 19.56 8.14
CA VAL A 49 22.14 19.80 9.58
C VAL A 49 22.64 18.54 10.28
N LEU A 50 23.73 18.68 11.03
CA LEU A 50 24.33 17.58 11.77
C LEU A 50 23.43 17.14 12.93
N PRO A 51 23.39 15.84 13.29
CA PRO A 51 22.49 15.34 14.33
C PRO A 51 22.56 16.09 15.67
N GLY A 52 23.75 16.55 16.09
CA GLY A 52 23.94 17.30 17.34
C GLY A 52 23.45 18.75 17.29
N GLU A 53 23.29 19.34 16.10
CA GLU A 53 22.89 20.73 15.92
C GLU A 53 21.37 20.89 15.74
N LYS A 54 20.69 19.79 15.40
CA LYS A 54 19.24 19.77 15.14
C LYS A 54 18.38 20.30 16.27
N GLN A 55 18.81 20.14 17.52
CA GLN A 55 18.00 20.52 18.68
C GLN A 55 17.91 22.04 18.87
N ASN A 56 18.93 22.78 18.40
CA ASN A 56 19.05 24.22 18.61
C ASN A 56 18.83 25.04 17.33
N ASP A 57 18.57 24.39 16.19
CA ASP A 57 18.34 25.06 14.91
C ASP A 57 16.87 25.46 14.76
N PRO A 58 16.55 26.76 14.60
CA PRO A 58 15.17 27.24 14.46
C PRO A 58 14.47 26.73 13.18
N ARG A 59 15.21 26.18 12.22
CA ARG A 59 14.67 25.61 10.98
C ARG A 59 14.23 24.16 11.15
N VAL A 60 14.51 23.53 12.29
CA VAL A 60 14.26 22.12 12.55
C VAL A 60 13.19 21.97 13.63
N ALA A 61 12.05 21.40 13.26
CA ALA A 61 11.00 21.00 14.19
C ALA A 61 11.06 19.49 14.44
N SER A 62 11.19 19.08 15.70
CA SER A 62 11.10 17.68 16.09
C SER A 62 9.64 17.23 16.10
N LEU A 63 9.35 16.13 15.41
CA LEU A 63 8.04 15.46 15.46
C LEU A 63 8.03 14.27 16.44
N ASN A 64 9.10 14.12 17.23
CA ASN A 64 9.17 13.10 18.27
C ASN A 64 8.18 13.43 19.40
N GLY A 65 7.52 12.42 19.95
CA GLY A 65 6.52 12.62 20.99
C GLY A 65 5.50 11.49 21.05
N MET A 66 4.31 11.82 21.53
CA MET A 66 3.19 10.89 21.64
C MET A 66 2.31 10.99 20.40
N TRP A 67 2.13 9.86 19.71
CA TRP A 67 1.32 9.74 18.51
C TRP A 67 0.11 8.85 18.78
N ARG A 68 -1.02 9.14 18.15
CA ARG A 68 -2.18 8.22 18.16
C ARG A 68 -1.86 7.05 17.25
N PHE A 69 -2.06 5.82 17.73
CA PHE A 69 -1.63 4.61 17.05
C PHE A 69 -2.70 3.52 17.14
N GLY A 70 -3.18 3.08 15.97
CA GLY A 70 -4.08 1.95 15.83
C GLY A 70 -3.33 0.73 15.30
N TRP A 71 -3.21 -0.32 16.11
CA TRP A 71 -2.60 -1.58 15.68
C TRP A 71 -3.65 -2.49 15.03
N SER A 72 -3.28 -3.16 13.95
CA SER A 72 -4.13 -4.11 13.22
C SER A 72 -3.32 -5.36 12.86
N PRO A 73 -3.86 -6.57 13.04
CA PRO A 73 -3.15 -7.82 12.77
C PRO A 73 -2.92 -8.08 11.28
N ALA A 74 -3.75 -7.52 10.40
CA ALA A 74 -3.62 -7.67 8.94
C ALA A 74 -3.88 -6.34 8.22
N PRO A 75 -3.28 -6.10 7.03
CA PRO A 75 -3.52 -4.89 6.26
C PRO A 75 -5.00 -4.67 5.85
N ARG A 76 -5.79 -5.74 5.81
CA ARG A 76 -7.24 -5.69 5.48
C ARG A 76 -8.12 -5.34 6.67
N SER A 77 -7.66 -5.52 7.91
CA SER A 77 -8.45 -5.22 9.10
C SER A 77 -8.33 -3.77 9.56
N ARG A 78 -7.46 -2.99 8.91
CA ARG A 78 -7.30 -1.56 9.22
C ARG A 78 -8.52 -0.78 8.71
N PRO A 79 -8.92 0.31 9.39
CA PRO A 79 -9.85 1.28 8.82
C PRO A 79 -9.29 1.81 7.49
N ALA A 80 -10.08 1.79 6.41
CA ALA A 80 -9.60 2.22 5.10
C ALA A 80 -9.29 3.73 5.08
N ASP A 81 -10.16 4.52 5.71
CA ASP A 81 -10.19 5.99 5.63
C ASP A 81 -9.42 6.69 6.76
N PHE A 82 -8.52 5.97 7.44
CA PHE A 82 -7.77 6.49 8.59
C PHE A 82 -6.88 7.71 8.27
N TYR A 83 -6.61 7.96 6.98
CA TYR A 83 -5.82 9.08 6.49
C TYR A 83 -6.65 10.35 6.26
N SER A 84 -7.98 10.25 6.29
CA SER A 84 -8.88 11.40 6.13
C SER A 84 -8.84 12.30 7.35
N GLU A 85 -8.93 13.62 7.16
CA GLU A 85 -8.97 14.60 8.24
C GLU A 85 -10.24 14.45 9.11
N ASP A 86 -11.32 13.94 8.52
CA ASP A 86 -12.60 13.72 9.19
C ASP A 86 -12.63 12.44 10.05
N PHE A 87 -11.59 11.60 9.98
CA PHE A 87 -11.56 10.34 10.70
C PHE A 87 -11.27 10.55 12.20
N SER A 88 -12.20 10.15 13.05
CA SER A 88 -12.01 10.22 14.49
C SER A 88 -11.01 9.16 14.97
N THR A 89 -9.90 9.63 15.55
CA THR A 89 -8.86 8.79 16.17
C THR A 89 -8.95 8.79 17.70
N ASN A 90 -10.09 9.20 18.27
CA ASN A 90 -10.22 9.41 19.72
C ASN A 90 -10.06 8.13 20.55
N ASP A 91 -10.46 6.98 19.98
CA ASP A 91 -10.36 5.68 20.65
C ASP A 91 -8.98 5.03 20.49
N TRP A 92 -8.05 5.69 19.80
CA TRP A 92 -6.73 5.12 19.54
C TRP A 92 -5.82 5.25 20.75
N ALA A 93 -5.04 4.21 20.98
CA ALA A 93 -3.97 4.25 21.97
C ALA A 93 -2.88 5.26 21.58
N ARG A 94 -2.03 5.64 22.53
CA ARG A 94 -0.89 6.52 22.27
C ARG A 94 0.43 5.74 22.31
N ILE A 95 1.32 6.02 21.37
CA ILE A 95 2.66 5.42 21.27
C ILE A 95 3.74 6.50 21.31
N ARG A 96 4.91 6.18 21.89
CA ARG A 96 6.08 7.05 21.89
C ARG A 96 6.92 6.82 20.63
N VAL A 97 7.21 7.90 19.91
CA VAL A 97 8.08 7.91 18.73
C VAL A 97 9.34 8.74 19.03
N PRO A 98 10.56 8.22 18.80
CA PRO A 98 10.88 6.90 18.25
C PRO A 98 10.80 5.76 19.30
N GLY A 99 10.45 4.55 18.86
CA GLY A 99 10.45 3.36 19.69
C GLY A 99 9.80 2.17 18.96
N ASN A 100 10.28 0.95 19.22
CA ASN A 100 9.67 -0.26 18.66
C ASN A 100 8.29 -0.50 19.30
N TRP A 101 7.25 -0.69 18.49
CA TRP A 101 5.87 -0.85 19.00
C TRP A 101 5.69 -2.13 19.84
N GLN A 102 6.48 -3.18 19.57
CA GLN A 102 6.43 -4.45 20.31
C GLN A 102 6.83 -4.29 21.78
N MET A 103 7.71 -3.32 22.07
CA MET A 103 8.11 -3.01 23.46
C MET A 103 7.11 -2.11 24.18
N GLN A 104 6.11 -1.58 23.46
CA GLN A 104 5.09 -0.67 23.98
C GLN A 104 3.72 -1.33 24.14
N GLY A 105 3.67 -2.67 24.05
CA GLY A 105 2.45 -3.46 24.25
C GLY A 105 1.65 -3.78 22.98
N PHE A 106 2.18 -3.49 21.78
CA PHE A 106 1.51 -3.80 20.52
C PHE A 106 2.14 -5.02 19.82
N GLY A 107 1.36 -6.09 19.67
CA GLY A 107 1.81 -7.35 19.07
C GLY A 107 2.73 -8.14 20.00
N MET A 108 3.40 -9.15 19.43
CA MET A 108 4.30 -10.03 20.18
C MET A 108 5.74 -9.88 19.67
N PRO A 109 6.75 -9.71 20.54
CA PRO A 109 8.14 -9.76 20.13
C PRO A 109 8.50 -11.20 19.74
N THR A 110 9.04 -11.37 18.54
CA THR A 110 9.50 -12.67 18.05
C THR A 110 11.02 -12.70 17.97
N TYR A 111 11.65 -13.63 18.67
CA TYR A 111 13.07 -13.92 18.52
C TYR A 111 13.24 -15.23 17.75
N ARG A 112 13.83 -15.16 16.56
CA ARG A 112 14.15 -16.33 15.75
C ARG A 112 15.54 -16.13 15.16
N THR A 113 16.42 -17.10 15.36
CA THR A 113 17.66 -17.17 14.61
C THR A 113 17.34 -17.59 13.17
N PRO A 114 17.87 -16.91 12.15
CA PRO A 114 17.72 -17.38 10.78
C PRO A 114 18.48 -18.70 10.63
N SER A 115 17.77 -19.80 10.46
CA SER A 115 18.37 -21.03 9.96
C SER A 115 18.63 -20.82 8.47
N PHE A 116 19.85 -20.37 8.12
CA PHE A 116 20.29 -20.36 6.72
C PHE A 116 20.49 -21.82 6.30
N ARG A 117 19.46 -22.41 5.71
CA ARG A 117 19.56 -23.75 5.14
C ARG A 117 20.23 -23.60 3.78
N THR A 118 21.54 -23.79 3.71
CA THR A 118 22.23 -23.91 2.42
C THR A 118 21.59 -25.10 1.68
N ALA A 119 20.92 -24.83 0.57
CA ALA A 119 20.47 -25.85 -0.35
C ALA A 119 21.70 -26.43 -1.08
N ASN A 120 22.47 -27.29 -0.41
CA ASN A 120 23.43 -28.22 -1.02
C ASN A 120 23.99 -29.20 0.02
N GLN A 121 23.12 -30.10 0.49
CA GLN A 121 23.51 -31.37 1.12
C GLN A 121 22.73 -32.54 0.49
N MET A 122 22.86 -32.67 -0.83
CA MET A 122 22.73 -33.95 -1.53
C MET A 122 24.00 -34.18 -2.33
#